data_AF-A0A7C5KQ44-F1
#
_entry.id   AF-A0A7C5KQ44-F1
#
_cell.length_a   1.000
_cell.length_b   1.000
_cell.length_c   1.000
_cell.angle_alpha   90.00
_cell.angle_beta   90.00
_cell.angle_gamma   90.00
#
_symmetry.space_group_name_H-M   'P 1'
#
loop_
_entity.id
_entity.type
_entity.pdbx_description
1 polymer ?
#
loop_
_entity_poly.entity_id
_entity_poly.type
_entity_poly.pdbx_seq_one_letter_code
_entity_poly.pdbx_strand_id
1 'polypeptide(L)'
;FAKATPSPRHPAGLYQRGPAIRALNLALTEKDLARAAYPAAGAAMHGYTPAPQKPLAGYLFAAAALMFLLDCIAALYLGGGWQRLKASGRAMAPVLAFFMFTALAALPLPVHAQESASEAARLKTAMQATLETRFAYVRTGDNRVDATSHAGLRGLNLALSSRTSVEPGEPAAINIEKDEIVFYPLLYWPVLASAKPPGPKTIAKLNAFLKNGGTIFFDTRDYNASFANLTGTPSPAGLALRAIVENLDIPPLEPVPPRHVLTRAFYLLQRFPGRYAGGKLWVEAGNSGKPANDGVSPVIIGSNDYAAAWAIDETGRPLNAVIPGARRQREFAWRTGINIAMYTLTGNYKADQVHVPALLERLGQ
;
A
#
# COMPACT_ATOMS: atom_id res chain seq x y z
N PHE A 1 42.35 -12.30 -20.24
CA PHE A 1 40.91 -12.54 -20.04
C PHE A 1 39.97 -11.70 -20.92
N ALA A 2 40.39 -10.53 -21.45
CA ALA A 2 39.52 -9.65 -22.24
C ALA A 2 38.82 -10.33 -23.45
N LYS A 3 39.49 -11.32 -24.07
CA LYS A 3 39.02 -12.06 -25.26
C LYS A 3 38.78 -13.56 -25.01
N ALA A 4 38.70 -13.99 -23.74
CA ALA A 4 38.52 -15.41 -23.42
C ALA A 4 37.11 -15.86 -23.83
N THR A 5 37.00 -17.05 -24.41
CA THR A 5 35.75 -17.73 -24.76
C THR A 5 35.60 -19.02 -23.94
N PRO A 6 34.35 -19.48 -23.70
CA PRO A 6 34.12 -20.76 -23.02
C PRO A 6 34.84 -21.92 -23.73
N SER A 7 35.64 -22.67 -22.99
CA SER A 7 36.38 -23.85 -23.49
C SER A 7 36.67 -24.82 -22.34
N PRO A 8 37.11 -26.06 -22.57
CA PRO A 8 37.50 -26.96 -21.48
C PRO A 8 38.61 -26.40 -20.57
N ARG A 9 39.47 -25.52 -21.09
CA ARG A 9 40.49 -24.81 -20.29
C ARG A 9 39.95 -23.58 -19.54
N HIS A 10 38.80 -23.05 -19.96
CA HIS A 10 38.11 -21.90 -19.35
C HIS A 10 36.59 -22.17 -19.38
N PRO A 11 36.07 -23.02 -18.48
CA PRO A 11 34.66 -23.43 -18.51
C PRO A 11 33.72 -22.24 -18.35
N ALA A 12 32.46 -22.39 -18.78
CA ALA A 12 31.45 -21.36 -18.52
C ALA A 12 31.29 -21.15 -17.00
N GLY A 13 31.14 -19.89 -16.59
CA GLY A 13 31.06 -19.55 -15.17
C GLY A 13 31.39 -18.10 -14.87
N LEU A 14 31.33 -17.77 -13.58
CA LEU A 14 31.68 -16.45 -13.07
C LEU A 14 33.14 -16.44 -12.62
N TYR A 15 33.94 -15.57 -13.22
CA TYR A 15 35.36 -15.44 -12.90
C TYR A 15 35.61 -14.12 -12.19
N GLN A 16 36.32 -14.18 -11.07
CA GLN A 16 36.67 -13.02 -10.28
C GLN A 16 38.17 -12.95 -10.05
N ARG A 17 38.76 -11.77 -10.27
CA ARG A 17 40.13 -11.46 -9.88
C ARG A 17 40.18 -10.06 -9.29
N GLY A 18 40.30 -9.98 -7.95
CA GLY A 18 40.20 -8.71 -7.24
C GLY A 18 38.84 -8.04 -7.46
N PRO A 19 38.79 -6.74 -7.81
CA PRO A 19 37.54 -6.02 -8.06
C PRO A 19 36.90 -6.34 -9.43
N ALA A 20 37.60 -7.05 -10.32
CA ALA A 20 37.07 -7.38 -11.64
C ALA A 20 36.29 -8.70 -11.61
N ILE A 21 34.99 -8.61 -11.91
CA ILE A 21 34.09 -9.74 -12.10
C ILE A 21 33.74 -9.84 -13.58
N ARG A 22 33.80 -11.05 -14.14
CA ARG A 22 33.38 -11.31 -15.51
C ARG A 22 32.66 -12.66 -15.62
N ALA A 23 31.48 -12.63 -16.22
CA ALA A 23 30.77 -13.84 -16.62
C ALA A 23 31.28 -14.33 -17.99
N LEU A 24 31.60 -15.62 -18.07
CA LEU A 24 31.78 -16.36 -19.32
C LEU A 24 30.54 -17.23 -19.50
N ASN A 25 29.54 -16.68 -20.19
CA ASN A 25 28.31 -17.42 -20.50
C ASN A 25 28.55 -18.33 -21.73
N LEU A 26 27.89 -19.47 -21.77
CA LEU A 26 27.72 -20.21 -23.01
C LEU A 26 26.98 -19.26 -23.96
N ALA A 27 27.65 -18.86 -25.05
CA ALA A 27 27.06 -17.98 -26.04
C ALA A 27 26.03 -18.80 -26.83
N LEU A 28 24.81 -18.84 -26.33
CA LEU A 28 23.65 -19.20 -27.15
C LEU A 28 23.39 -17.99 -28.05
N THR A 29 23.66 -18.12 -29.34
CA THR A 29 23.16 -17.16 -30.32
C THR A 29 21.70 -17.48 -30.65
N GLU A 30 20.93 -16.52 -31.19
CA GLU A 30 19.54 -16.80 -31.61
C GLU A 30 19.44 -18.00 -32.56
N LYS A 31 20.51 -18.32 -33.29
CA LYS A 31 20.61 -19.48 -34.17
C LYS A 31 20.70 -20.82 -33.42
N ASP A 32 21.16 -20.81 -32.17
CA ASP A 32 21.27 -21.99 -31.30
C ASP A 32 19.98 -22.24 -30.50
N LEU A 33 19.07 -21.26 -30.46
CA LEU A 33 17.80 -21.34 -29.77
C LEU A 33 16.72 -21.92 -30.70
N ALA A 34 16.51 -23.23 -30.62
CA ALA A 34 15.32 -23.83 -31.20
C ALA A 34 14.10 -23.50 -30.33
N ARG A 35 12.97 -23.10 -30.96
CA ARG A 35 11.69 -22.99 -30.26
C ARG A 35 11.39 -24.34 -29.63
N ALA A 36 11.31 -24.40 -28.30
CA ALA A 36 10.89 -25.61 -27.62
C ALA A 36 9.51 -26.02 -28.17
N ALA A 37 9.41 -27.24 -28.70
CA ALA A 37 8.12 -27.79 -29.07
C ALA A 37 7.24 -27.77 -27.81
N TYR A 38 6.08 -27.10 -27.89
CA TYR A 38 5.08 -27.25 -26.85
C TYR A 38 4.81 -28.75 -26.69
N PRO A 39 4.71 -29.25 -25.46
CA PRO A 39 4.52 -30.67 -25.25
C PRO A 39 3.23 -31.10 -25.97
N ALA A 40 3.27 -32.30 -26.56
CA ALA A 40 2.23 -32.83 -27.43
C ALA A 40 0.83 -32.64 -26.81
N ALA A 41 -0.18 -32.44 -27.66
CA ALA A 41 -1.58 -32.31 -27.24
C ALA A 41 -1.94 -33.40 -26.20
N GLY A 42 -2.15 -32.97 -24.94
CA GLY A 42 -2.36 -33.88 -23.80
C GLY A 42 -1.41 -33.68 -22.62
N ALA A 43 -0.35 -32.87 -22.74
CA ALA A 43 0.53 -32.58 -21.61
C ALA A 43 -0.13 -31.65 -20.57
N ALA A 44 -0.25 -32.14 -19.34
CA ALA A 44 -0.81 -31.39 -18.22
C ALA A 44 0.20 -30.35 -17.70
N MET A 45 0.01 -29.09 -18.10
CA MET A 45 0.76 -27.96 -17.56
C MET A 45 0.40 -27.75 -16.09
N HIS A 46 1.32 -28.08 -15.18
CA HIS A 46 1.17 -27.76 -13.76
C HIS A 46 1.92 -26.46 -13.48
N GLY A 47 1.19 -25.43 -13.04
CA GLY A 47 1.81 -24.21 -12.54
C GLY A 47 2.56 -24.48 -11.23
N TYR A 48 3.53 -23.64 -10.90
CA TYR A 48 4.09 -23.54 -9.54
C TYR A 48 3.05 -22.90 -8.60
N THR A 49 1.90 -23.56 -8.44
CA THR A 49 0.89 -23.20 -7.46
C THR A 49 1.23 -23.99 -6.19
N PRO A 50 1.55 -23.34 -5.06
CA PRO A 50 1.71 -24.05 -3.79
C PRO A 50 0.47 -24.91 -3.55
N ALA A 51 0.66 -26.20 -3.34
CA ALA A 51 -0.46 -27.09 -3.04
C ALA A 51 -1.22 -26.56 -1.81
N PRO A 52 -2.57 -26.60 -1.82
CA PRO A 52 -3.37 -26.10 -0.70
C PRO A 52 -2.95 -26.83 0.58
N GLN A 53 -2.54 -26.05 1.58
CA GLN A 53 -2.11 -26.59 2.87
C GLN A 53 -3.31 -27.18 3.61
N LYS A 54 -3.16 -28.40 4.14
CA LYS A 54 -4.18 -29.04 4.97
C LYS A 54 -3.95 -28.67 6.44
N PRO A 55 -4.91 -28.03 7.14
CA PRO A 55 -4.74 -27.67 8.54
C PRO A 55 -4.85 -28.91 9.44
N LEU A 56 -3.71 -29.53 9.77
CA LEU A 56 -3.64 -30.74 10.61
C LEU A 56 -3.75 -30.45 12.12
N ALA A 57 -3.59 -29.19 12.54
CA ALA A 57 -3.54 -28.80 13.95
C ALA A 57 -4.78 -29.25 14.73
N GLY A 58 -5.99 -29.08 14.17
CA GLY A 58 -7.23 -29.49 14.82
C GLY A 58 -7.30 -31.00 15.08
N TYR A 59 -6.90 -31.81 14.10
CA TYR A 59 -6.87 -33.28 14.25
C TYR A 59 -5.85 -33.72 15.29
N LEU A 60 -4.68 -33.08 15.34
CA LEU A 60 -3.63 -33.39 16.31
C LEU A 60 -4.04 -32.99 17.74
N PHE A 61 -4.70 -31.84 17.91
CA PHE A 61 -5.22 -31.43 19.22
C PHE A 61 -6.35 -32.34 19.69
N ALA A 62 -7.24 -32.80 18.80
CA ALA A 62 -8.27 -33.78 19.12
C ALA A 62 -7.65 -35.12 19.56
N ALA A 63 -6.62 -35.60 18.84
CA ALA A 63 -5.90 -36.81 19.22
C ALA A 63 -5.18 -36.67 20.57
N ALA A 64 -4.54 -35.54 20.83
CA ALA A 64 -3.89 -35.25 22.10
C ALA A 64 -4.89 -35.21 23.28
N ALA A 65 -6.05 -34.57 23.08
CA ALA A 65 -7.11 -34.54 24.08
C ALA A 65 -7.67 -35.94 24.39
N LEU A 66 -7.83 -36.79 23.37
CA LEU A 66 -8.26 -38.18 23.54
C LEU A 66 -7.23 -38.99 24.35
N MET A 67 -5.94 -38.85 24.04
CA MET A 67 -4.88 -39.53 24.80
C MET A 67 -4.84 -39.06 26.26
N PHE A 68 -5.00 -37.76 26.51
CA PHE A 68 -5.07 -37.21 27.86
C PHE A 68 -6.26 -37.77 28.66
N LEU A 69 -7.44 -37.90 28.03
CA LEU A 69 -8.60 -38.52 28.66
C LEU A 69 -8.36 -39.98 29.02
N LEU A 70 -7.72 -40.75 28.13
CA LEU A 70 -7.36 -42.13 28.40
C LEU A 70 -6.36 -42.25 29.56
N ASP A 71 -5.39 -41.35 29.63
CA ASP A 71 -4.42 -41.28 30.73
C ASP A 71 -5.11 -40.97 32.07
N CYS A 72 -6.06 -40.03 32.09
CA CYS A 72 -6.86 -39.73 33.28
C CYS A 72 -7.68 -40.95 33.76
N ILE A 73 -8.27 -41.71 32.84
CA ILE A 73 -9.01 -42.94 33.16
C ILE A 73 -8.06 -44.01 33.73
N ALA A 74 -6.88 -44.19 33.13
CA ALA A 74 -5.88 -45.14 33.60
C ALA A 74 -5.38 -44.76 35.01
N ALA A 75 -5.09 -43.48 35.25
CA ALA A 75 -4.69 -42.96 36.56
C ALA A 75 -5.78 -43.17 37.63
N LEU A 76 -7.06 -42.96 37.28
CA LEU A 76 -8.20 -43.23 38.16
C LEU A 76 -8.36 -44.72 38.49
N TYR A 77 -8.14 -45.59 37.51
CA TYR A 77 -8.21 -47.05 37.70
C TYR A 77 -7.09 -47.54 38.62
N LEU A 78 -5.85 -47.13 38.35
CA LEU A 78 -4.66 -47.51 39.13
C LEU A 78 -4.66 -46.91 40.54
N GLY A 79 -5.19 -45.69 40.71
CA GLY A 79 -5.29 -45.00 41.99
C GLY A 79 -6.41 -45.49 42.92
N GLY A 80 -7.16 -46.54 42.55
CA GLY A 80 -8.26 -47.07 43.37
C GLY A 80 -9.49 -46.15 43.44
N GLY A 81 -9.61 -45.16 42.54
CA GLY A 81 -10.68 -44.18 42.53
C GLY A 81 -12.09 -44.80 42.41
N TRP A 82 -12.17 -45.98 41.77
CA TRP A 82 -13.41 -46.74 41.61
C TRP A 82 -14.02 -47.24 42.94
N GLN A 83 -13.18 -47.52 43.95
CA GLN A 83 -13.65 -47.92 45.28
C GLN A 83 -14.15 -46.72 46.10
N ARG A 84 -13.55 -45.53 45.93
CA ARG A 84 -14.01 -44.27 46.56
C ARG A 84 -15.32 -43.73 45.96
N LEU A 85 -15.53 -43.94 44.66
CA LEU A 85 -16.78 -43.59 43.97
C LEU A 85 -17.98 -44.47 44.41
N LYS A 86 -17.74 -45.74 44.78
CA LYS A 86 -18.78 -46.62 45.34
C LYS A 86 -19.13 -46.34 46.81
N ALA A 87 -18.19 -45.79 47.59
CA ALA A 87 -18.37 -45.54 49.04
C ALA A 87 -19.12 -44.24 49.38
N SER A 88 -19.38 -43.36 48.41
CA SER A 88 -20.11 -42.12 48.63
C SER A 88 -21.17 -41.91 47.56
N GLY A 89 -22.44 -42.19 47.90
CA GLY A 89 -23.61 -41.94 47.04
C GLY A 89 -23.85 -40.48 46.64
N ARG A 90 -22.88 -39.58 46.84
CA ARG A 90 -22.88 -38.15 46.46
C ARG A 90 -21.80 -37.80 45.43
N ALA A 91 -20.91 -38.73 45.06
CA ALA A 91 -19.80 -38.47 44.12
C ALA A 91 -20.13 -38.74 42.63
N MET A 92 -21.37 -39.13 42.31
CA MET A 92 -21.77 -39.43 40.92
C MET A 92 -22.12 -38.16 40.12
N ALA A 93 -22.49 -37.07 40.79
CA ALA A 93 -22.83 -35.79 40.18
C ALA A 93 -21.67 -35.10 39.41
N PRO A 94 -20.43 -35.00 39.94
CA PRO A 94 -19.34 -34.35 39.21
C PRO A 94 -18.81 -35.17 38.02
N VAL A 95 -18.88 -36.51 38.09
CA VAL A 95 -18.48 -37.39 36.97
C VAL A 95 -19.50 -37.34 35.85
N LEU A 96 -20.80 -37.37 36.16
CA LEU A 96 -21.84 -37.17 35.15
C LEU A 96 -21.79 -35.75 34.57
N ALA A 97 -21.52 -34.73 35.38
CA ALA A 97 -21.37 -33.36 34.90
C ALA A 97 -20.15 -33.21 33.97
N PHE A 98 -19.03 -33.87 34.27
CA PHE A 98 -17.85 -33.87 33.40
C PHE A 98 -18.11 -34.63 32.08
N PHE A 99 -18.76 -35.79 32.14
CA PHE A 99 -19.15 -36.54 30.93
C PHE A 99 -20.23 -35.84 30.10
N MET A 100 -21.15 -35.13 30.75
CA MET A 100 -22.17 -34.33 30.07
C MET A 100 -21.55 -33.06 29.47
N PHE A 101 -20.57 -32.45 30.13
CA PHE A 101 -19.84 -31.28 29.61
C PHE A 101 -18.91 -31.66 28.45
N THR A 102 -18.25 -32.82 28.51
CA THR A 102 -17.44 -33.33 27.38
C THR A 102 -18.30 -33.85 26.23
N ALA A 103 -19.45 -34.48 26.49
CA ALA A 103 -20.40 -34.87 25.46
C ALA A 103 -21.04 -33.66 24.77
N LEU A 104 -21.30 -32.57 25.53
CA LEU A 104 -21.80 -31.32 24.96
C LEU A 104 -20.71 -30.54 24.18
N ALA A 105 -19.44 -30.66 24.59
CA ALA A 105 -18.29 -30.07 23.87
C ALA A 105 -17.83 -30.88 22.65
N ALA A 106 -18.17 -32.17 22.58
CA ALA A 106 -17.89 -33.05 21.44
C ALA A 106 -19.00 -33.04 20.36
N LEU A 107 -20.13 -32.36 20.62
CA LEU A 107 -21.07 -32.06 19.55
C LEU A 107 -20.36 -31.15 18.53
N PRO A 108 -20.43 -31.45 17.22
CA PRO A 108 -19.87 -30.60 16.18
C PRO A 108 -20.78 -29.38 16.02
N LEU A 109 -20.82 -28.53 17.05
CA LEU A 109 -21.20 -27.15 16.88
C LEU A 109 -20.11 -26.55 15.99
N PRO A 110 -20.47 -25.95 14.85
CA PRO A 110 -19.48 -25.28 14.04
C PRO A 110 -18.97 -24.10 14.88
N VAL A 111 -17.85 -24.31 15.57
CA VAL A 111 -17.03 -23.27 16.20
C VAL A 111 -16.46 -22.49 15.04
N HIS A 112 -17.26 -21.56 14.53
CA HIS A 112 -16.78 -20.51 13.67
C HIS A 112 -15.78 -19.75 14.53
N ALA A 113 -14.49 -19.83 14.17
CA ALA A 113 -13.57 -18.78 14.56
C ALA A 113 -14.28 -17.47 14.23
N GLN A 114 -14.52 -16.66 15.24
CA GLN A 114 -15.27 -15.43 15.09
C GLN A 114 -14.36 -14.46 14.32
N GLU A 115 -14.26 -14.64 13.00
CA GLU A 115 -13.90 -13.57 12.09
C GLU A 115 -14.91 -12.48 12.39
N SER A 116 -14.48 -11.47 13.16
CA SER A 116 -15.31 -10.31 13.39
C SER A 116 -15.75 -9.82 12.01
N ALA A 117 -17.02 -9.42 11.85
CA ALA A 117 -17.51 -8.88 10.58
C ALA A 117 -16.60 -7.75 10.03
N SER A 118 -15.84 -7.10 10.93
CA SER A 118 -14.79 -6.13 10.59
C SER A 118 -13.55 -6.71 9.89
N GLU A 119 -13.13 -7.94 10.20
CA GLU A 119 -11.99 -8.63 9.61
C GLU A 119 -12.32 -9.04 8.17
N ALA A 120 -13.49 -9.67 7.97
CA ALA A 120 -13.98 -10.07 6.66
C ALA A 120 -14.20 -8.86 5.73
N ALA A 121 -14.71 -7.74 6.26
CA ALA A 121 -14.83 -6.49 5.52
C ALA A 121 -13.46 -5.92 5.12
N ARG A 122 -12.46 -5.95 6.02
CA ARG A 122 -11.09 -5.52 5.73
C ARG A 122 -10.45 -6.39 4.64
N LEU A 123 -10.58 -7.71 4.74
CA LEU A 123 -10.07 -8.64 3.73
C LEU A 123 -10.72 -8.41 2.36
N LYS A 124 -12.03 -8.17 2.32
CA LYS A 124 -12.73 -7.82 1.07
C LYS A 124 -12.21 -6.53 0.46
N THR A 125 -12.01 -5.47 1.26
CA THR A 125 -11.44 -4.20 0.78
C THR A 125 -10.02 -4.39 0.25
N ALA A 126 -9.17 -5.15 0.96
CA ALA A 126 -7.81 -5.47 0.53
C ALA A 126 -7.80 -6.29 -0.78
N MET A 127 -8.70 -7.26 -0.91
CA MET A 127 -8.86 -8.05 -2.14
C MET A 127 -9.29 -7.17 -3.31
N GLN A 128 -10.25 -6.27 -3.11
CA GLN A 128 -10.67 -5.32 -4.15
C GLN A 128 -9.54 -4.37 -4.56
N ALA A 129 -8.77 -3.85 -3.59
CA ALA A 129 -7.63 -2.97 -3.85
C ALA A 129 -6.47 -3.69 -4.58
N THR A 130 -6.38 -5.01 -4.46
CA THR A 130 -5.42 -5.82 -5.24
C THR A 130 -5.87 -6.02 -6.69
N LEU A 131 -7.18 -6.12 -6.94
CA LEU A 131 -7.73 -6.44 -8.26
C LEU A 131 -7.90 -5.22 -9.17
N GLU A 132 -8.06 -4.04 -8.59
CA GLU A 132 -8.30 -2.79 -9.30
C GLU A 132 -7.45 -1.67 -8.69
N THR A 133 -6.82 -0.85 -9.53
CA THR A 133 -6.06 0.32 -9.05
C THR A 133 -7.03 1.32 -8.40
N ARG A 134 -6.76 1.69 -7.15
CA ARG A 134 -7.61 2.62 -6.38
C ARG A 134 -6.74 3.63 -5.65
N PHE A 135 -7.25 4.85 -5.49
CA PHE A 135 -6.64 5.83 -4.58
C PHE A 135 -7.33 5.77 -3.22
N ALA A 136 -6.58 6.14 -2.19
CA ALA A 136 -7.07 6.15 -0.82
C ALA A 136 -7.01 7.54 -0.22
N TYR A 137 -7.87 7.80 0.78
CA TYR A 137 -7.71 8.94 1.68
C TYR A 137 -7.68 8.50 3.14
N VAL A 138 -6.89 9.20 3.96
CA VAL A 138 -6.84 8.97 5.40
C VAL A 138 -8.05 9.60 6.07
N ARG A 139 -8.77 8.79 6.86
CA ARG A 139 -9.89 9.25 7.69
C ARG A 139 -9.38 10.14 8.81
N THR A 140 -9.96 11.33 8.92
CA THR A 140 -9.58 12.33 9.93
C THR A 140 -10.46 12.25 11.18
N GLY A 141 -11.65 11.67 11.06
CA GLY A 141 -12.69 11.72 12.10
C GLY A 141 -13.59 12.96 12.01
N ASP A 142 -13.29 13.92 11.14
CA ASP A 142 -14.21 15.00 10.77
C ASP A 142 -15.01 14.57 9.54
N ASN A 143 -16.32 14.33 9.75
CA ASN A 143 -17.23 13.84 8.71
C ASN A 143 -17.26 14.74 7.46
N ARG A 144 -17.14 16.06 7.63
CA ARG A 144 -17.20 17.00 6.50
C ARG A 144 -15.92 16.90 5.67
N VAL A 145 -14.78 16.75 6.33
CA VAL A 145 -13.47 16.60 5.67
C VAL A 145 -13.37 15.25 4.99
N ASP A 146 -13.81 14.19 5.65
CA ASP A 146 -13.80 12.83 5.11
C ASP A 146 -14.76 12.73 3.90
N ALA A 147 -15.96 13.32 3.98
CA ALA A 147 -16.89 13.37 2.84
C ALA A 147 -16.35 14.20 1.66
N THR A 148 -15.70 15.34 1.94
CA THR A 148 -15.06 16.15 0.90
C THR A 148 -13.89 15.41 0.25
N SER A 149 -13.11 14.66 1.02
CA SER A 149 -11.99 13.86 0.52
C SER A 149 -12.48 12.74 -0.39
N HIS A 150 -13.52 12.02 0.03
CA HIS A 150 -14.19 11.01 -0.79
C HIS A 150 -14.72 11.59 -2.09
N ALA A 151 -15.56 12.64 -2.02
CA ALA A 151 -16.13 13.28 -3.20
C ALA A 151 -15.06 13.88 -4.12
N GLY A 152 -13.98 14.42 -3.54
CA GLY A 152 -12.84 14.96 -4.27
C GLY A 152 -12.09 13.90 -5.06
N LEU A 153 -11.73 12.78 -4.43
CA LEU A 153 -11.06 11.68 -5.12
C LEU A 153 -11.98 11.00 -6.14
N ARG A 154 -13.28 10.86 -5.86
CA ARG A 154 -14.24 10.33 -6.84
C ARG A 154 -14.32 11.24 -8.07
N GLY A 155 -14.40 12.54 -7.84
CA GLY A 155 -14.33 13.53 -8.91
C GLY A 155 -13.02 13.43 -9.71
N LEU A 156 -11.90 13.20 -9.04
CA LEU A 156 -10.59 13.02 -9.70
C LEU A 156 -10.55 11.76 -10.55
N ASN A 157 -11.11 10.64 -10.06
CA ASN A 157 -11.23 9.40 -10.84
C ASN A 157 -12.03 9.64 -12.12
N LEU A 158 -13.18 10.32 -12.03
CA LEU A 158 -13.98 10.67 -13.21
C LEU A 158 -13.21 11.57 -14.19
N ALA A 159 -12.43 12.53 -13.69
CA ALA A 159 -11.58 13.38 -14.51
C ALA A 159 -10.44 12.58 -15.18
N LEU A 160 -9.88 11.57 -14.49
CA LEU A 160 -8.86 10.67 -15.05
C LEU A 160 -9.45 9.78 -16.13
N SER A 161 -10.56 9.09 -15.87
CA SER A 161 -11.21 8.20 -16.85
C SER A 161 -11.66 8.94 -18.10
N SER A 162 -12.07 10.20 -17.97
CA SER A 162 -12.51 11.00 -19.12
C SER A 162 -11.38 11.62 -19.95
N ARG A 163 -10.16 11.71 -19.41
CA ARG A 163 -9.05 12.46 -20.03
C ARG A 163 -7.80 11.61 -20.26
N THR A 164 -7.74 10.41 -19.70
CA THR A 164 -6.59 9.50 -19.72
C THR A 164 -7.09 8.06 -19.93
N SER A 165 -6.19 7.11 -20.12
CA SER A 165 -6.51 5.67 -20.14
C SER A 165 -6.56 5.03 -18.74
N VAL A 166 -6.38 5.82 -17.67
CA VAL A 166 -6.42 5.32 -16.30
C VAL A 166 -7.87 5.35 -15.82
N GLU A 167 -8.37 4.21 -15.35
CA GLU A 167 -9.70 4.05 -14.78
C GLU A 167 -9.59 3.54 -13.34
N PRO A 168 -9.37 4.44 -12.35
CA PRO A 168 -9.27 4.02 -10.96
C PRO A 168 -10.65 3.68 -10.39
N GLY A 169 -10.72 2.61 -9.59
CA GLY A 169 -11.93 2.23 -8.85
C GLY A 169 -12.28 3.22 -7.74
N GLU A 170 -13.41 2.99 -7.06
CA GLU A 170 -13.93 3.90 -6.02
C GLU A 170 -12.90 4.24 -4.93
N PRO A 171 -12.79 5.50 -4.45
CA PRO A 171 -11.81 5.85 -3.43
C PRO A 171 -11.98 5.07 -2.11
N ALA A 172 -10.88 4.63 -1.52
CA ALA A 172 -10.90 3.91 -0.24
C ALA A 172 -10.69 4.85 0.95
N ALA A 173 -11.53 4.73 1.98
CA ALA A 173 -11.37 5.43 3.25
C ALA A 173 -10.51 4.60 4.21
N ILE A 174 -9.34 5.11 4.60
CA ILE A 174 -8.32 4.35 5.34
C ILE A 174 -8.19 4.86 6.77
N ASN A 175 -8.28 3.94 7.73
CA ASN A 175 -7.74 4.14 9.07
C ASN A 175 -6.24 3.82 9.06
N ILE A 176 -5.41 4.86 9.17
CA ILE A 176 -3.96 4.72 9.03
C ILE A 176 -3.32 3.78 10.06
N GLU A 177 -3.93 3.56 11.22
CA GLU A 177 -3.38 2.68 12.24
C GLU A 177 -3.75 1.21 12.00
N LYS A 178 -4.95 0.95 11.47
CA LYS A 178 -5.54 -0.39 11.41
C LYS A 178 -5.52 -1.04 10.04
N ASP A 179 -5.72 -0.25 8.99
CA ASP A 179 -5.93 -0.79 7.65
C ASP A 179 -4.60 -1.00 6.92
N GLU A 180 -4.58 -1.95 6.00
CA GLU A 180 -3.44 -2.20 5.12
C GLU A 180 -3.41 -1.14 4.00
N ILE A 181 -2.24 -0.57 3.75
CA ILE A 181 -2.05 0.55 2.82
C ILE A 181 -1.19 0.21 1.60
N VAL A 182 -0.53 -0.96 1.59
CA VAL A 182 0.41 -1.37 0.53
C VAL A 182 -0.22 -1.42 -0.87
N PHE A 183 -1.53 -1.59 -0.98
CA PHE A 183 -2.25 -1.73 -2.24
C PHE A 183 -2.58 -0.40 -2.94
N TYR A 184 -2.35 0.75 -2.29
CA TYR A 184 -2.76 2.05 -2.83
C TYR A 184 -1.55 2.82 -3.33
N PRO A 185 -1.42 3.11 -4.64
CA PRO A 185 -0.28 3.88 -5.15
C PRO A 185 -0.25 5.31 -4.61
N LEU A 186 -1.42 5.91 -4.36
CA LEU A 186 -1.57 7.26 -3.82
C LEU A 186 -2.48 7.27 -2.58
N LEU A 187 -1.96 7.83 -1.49
CA LEU A 187 -2.69 8.11 -0.26
C LEU A 187 -2.83 9.62 -0.06
N TYR A 188 -4.05 10.15 -0.21
CA TYR A 188 -4.38 11.54 0.11
C TYR A 188 -4.59 11.71 1.62
N TRP A 189 -3.84 12.58 2.26
CA TRP A 189 -3.92 12.82 3.71
C TRP A 189 -4.26 14.27 4.01
N PRO A 190 -5.55 14.59 4.26
CA PRO A 190 -5.92 15.91 4.76
C PRO A 190 -5.46 16.07 6.21
N VAL A 191 -4.58 17.04 6.47
CA VAL A 191 -4.01 17.30 7.79
C VAL A 191 -4.79 18.40 8.49
N LEU A 192 -5.45 18.04 9.59
CA LEU A 192 -6.18 18.97 10.44
C LEU A 192 -5.29 19.49 11.58
N ALA A 193 -5.61 20.65 12.12
CA ALA A 193 -4.94 21.20 13.31
C ALA A 193 -5.00 20.25 14.52
N SER A 194 -6.03 19.41 14.60
CA SER A 194 -6.23 18.40 15.64
C SER A 194 -5.55 17.06 15.36
N ALA A 195 -4.86 16.92 14.23
CA ALA A 195 -4.20 15.67 13.86
C ALA A 195 -3.09 15.34 14.86
N LYS A 196 -3.06 14.09 15.31
CA LYS A 196 -2.04 13.58 16.23
C LYS A 196 -0.98 12.82 15.44
N PRO A 197 0.30 12.87 15.85
CA PRO A 197 1.34 12.06 15.23
C PRO A 197 1.01 10.56 15.41
N PRO A 198 1.19 9.73 14.38
CA PRO A 198 0.96 8.29 14.48
C PRO A 198 1.93 7.62 15.47
N GLY A 199 1.50 6.53 16.09
CA GLY A 199 2.39 5.72 16.94
C GLY A 199 3.52 5.02 16.16
N PRO A 200 4.56 4.51 16.84
CA PRO A 200 5.76 3.96 16.20
C PRO A 200 5.49 2.83 15.19
N LYS A 201 4.51 1.96 15.47
CA LYS A 201 4.09 0.90 14.54
C LYS A 201 3.54 1.46 13.22
N THR A 202 2.72 2.51 13.31
CA THR A 202 2.15 3.16 12.13
C THR A 202 3.20 3.92 11.35
N ILE A 203 4.14 4.58 12.03
CA ILE A 203 5.30 5.22 11.41
C ILE A 203 6.15 4.20 10.62
N ALA A 204 6.44 3.03 11.21
CA ALA A 204 7.16 1.97 10.50
C ALA A 204 6.41 1.49 9.24
N LYS A 205 5.08 1.35 9.32
CA LYS A 205 4.22 1.00 8.18
C LYS A 205 4.26 2.08 7.09
N LEU A 206 4.20 3.36 7.47
CA LEU A 206 4.29 4.49 6.55
C LEU A 206 5.67 4.55 5.86
N ASN A 207 6.76 4.35 6.61
CA ASN A 207 8.10 4.30 6.04
C ASN A 207 8.27 3.13 5.06
N ALA A 208 7.70 1.95 5.38
CA ALA A 208 7.68 0.82 4.46
C ALA A 208 6.84 1.11 3.20
N PHE A 209 5.70 1.79 3.34
CA PHE A 209 4.88 2.22 2.21
C PHE A 209 5.64 3.15 1.27
N LEU A 210 6.29 4.18 1.82
CA LEU A 210 7.11 5.14 1.06
C LEU A 210 8.29 4.45 0.36
N LYS A 211 8.96 3.50 1.03
CA LYS A 211 10.11 2.75 0.46
C LYS A 211 9.72 1.77 -0.64
N ASN A 212 8.45 1.38 -0.72
CA ASN A 212 7.95 0.43 -1.72
C ASN A 212 7.17 1.14 -2.84
N GLY A 213 7.47 2.43 -3.10
CA GLY A 213 6.88 3.19 -4.21
C GLY A 213 5.52 3.83 -3.93
N GLY A 214 4.99 3.71 -2.71
CA GLY A 214 3.78 4.41 -2.31
C GLY A 214 4.00 5.93 -2.20
N THR A 215 3.05 6.72 -2.69
CA THR A 215 3.06 8.19 -2.56
C THR A 215 2.06 8.66 -1.52
N ILE A 216 2.49 9.53 -0.60
CA ILE A 216 1.59 10.25 0.31
C ILE A 216 1.45 11.71 -0.13
N PHE A 217 0.22 12.16 -0.34
CA PHE A 217 -0.10 13.55 -0.61
C PHE A 217 -0.73 14.21 0.62
N PHE A 218 0.08 14.95 1.38
CA PHE A 218 -0.39 15.73 2.51
C PHE A 218 -1.02 17.05 2.04
N ASP A 219 -2.23 17.34 2.50
CA ASP A 219 -2.91 18.62 2.27
C ASP A 219 -3.26 19.28 3.60
N THR A 220 -2.58 20.39 3.93
CA THR A 220 -2.82 21.15 5.17
C THR A 220 -4.06 22.05 5.08
N ARG A 221 -4.56 22.31 3.86
CA ARG A 221 -5.83 23.03 3.60
C ARG A 221 -5.93 24.44 4.21
N ASP A 222 -4.81 24.99 4.61
CA ASP A 222 -4.69 26.16 5.48
C ASP A 222 -4.12 27.37 4.75
N TYR A 223 -4.13 27.37 3.41
CA TYR A 223 -3.71 28.54 2.64
C TYR A 223 -4.42 29.83 3.07
N ASN A 224 -5.69 29.75 3.49
CA ASN A 224 -6.47 30.89 3.96
C ASN A 224 -6.26 31.24 5.44
N ALA A 225 -5.29 30.63 6.14
CA ALA A 225 -4.93 31.00 7.50
C ALA A 225 -4.25 32.38 7.52
N SER A 226 -5.05 33.43 7.32
CA SER A 226 -4.61 34.81 7.09
C SER A 226 -3.65 35.31 8.15
N PHE A 227 -3.86 34.97 9.43
CA PHE A 227 -2.97 35.40 10.51
C PHE A 227 -1.58 34.77 10.42
N ALA A 228 -1.49 33.45 10.21
CA ALA A 228 -0.23 32.73 10.10
C ALA A 228 0.61 33.19 8.89
N ASN A 229 -0.05 33.47 7.77
CA ASN A 229 0.61 33.99 6.57
C ASN A 229 1.15 35.42 6.74
N LEU A 230 0.52 36.25 7.58
CA LEU A 230 0.93 37.64 7.83
C LEU A 230 2.10 37.74 8.83
N THR A 231 2.15 36.85 9.81
CA THR A 231 3.16 36.86 10.89
C THR A 231 4.37 35.96 10.58
N GLY A 232 4.32 35.17 9.51
CA GLY A 232 5.34 34.16 9.20
C GLY A 232 5.37 32.98 10.18
N THR A 233 4.38 32.88 11.08
CA THR A 233 4.28 31.78 12.03
C THR A 233 3.66 30.56 11.34
N PRO A 234 4.13 29.33 11.64
CA PRO A 234 3.48 28.11 11.15
C PRO A 234 2.01 28.07 11.57
N SER A 235 1.13 27.70 10.63
CA SER A 235 -0.28 27.42 10.92
C SER A 235 -0.43 26.20 11.85
N PRO A 236 -1.55 26.06 12.58
CA PRO A 236 -1.80 24.87 13.39
C PRO A 236 -1.76 23.55 12.61
N ALA A 237 -2.30 23.51 11.38
CA ALA A 237 -2.22 22.34 10.51
C ALA A 237 -0.78 22.08 10.02
N GLY A 238 0.01 23.13 9.76
CA GLY A 238 1.43 23.04 9.46
C GLY A 238 2.26 22.50 10.63
N LEU A 239 1.94 22.87 11.87
CA LEU A 239 2.56 22.29 13.07
C LEU A 239 2.19 20.81 13.24
N ALA A 240 0.92 20.45 13.04
CA ALA A 240 0.49 19.07 13.08
C ALA A 240 1.18 18.22 12.00
N LEU A 241 1.30 18.75 10.78
CA LEU A 241 2.06 18.11 9.70
C LEU A 241 3.52 17.88 10.11
N ARG A 242 4.20 18.88 10.68
CA ARG A 242 5.59 18.74 11.16
C ARG A 242 5.72 17.60 12.16
N ALA A 243 4.82 17.50 13.13
CA ALA A 243 4.83 16.41 14.10
C ALA A 243 4.60 15.03 13.46
N ILE A 244 3.78 14.94 12.40
CA ILE A 244 3.56 13.70 11.64
C ILE A 244 4.84 13.31 10.87
N VAL A 245 5.47 14.26 10.17
CA VAL A 245 6.62 13.98 9.29
C VAL A 245 7.94 13.85 10.04
N GLU A 246 8.07 14.38 11.26
CA GLU A 246 9.29 14.33 12.07
C GLU A 246 9.83 12.91 12.27
N ASN A 247 8.93 11.92 12.34
CA ASN A 247 9.29 10.52 12.55
C ASN A 247 9.26 9.70 11.25
N LEU A 248 8.94 10.32 10.11
CA LEU A 248 8.95 9.66 8.81
C LEU A 248 10.32 9.81 8.16
N ASP A 249 10.75 8.75 7.48
CA ASP A 249 12.01 8.70 6.72
C ASP A 249 11.81 9.41 5.38
N ILE A 250 11.72 10.75 5.42
CA ILE A 250 11.44 11.60 4.27
C ILE A 250 12.69 12.41 3.93
N PRO A 251 13.12 12.42 2.66
CA PRO A 251 14.23 13.24 2.21
C PRO A 251 13.94 14.74 2.35
N PRO A 252 14.95 15.62 2.26
CA PRO A 252 14.74 17.06 2.26
C PRO A 252 13.70 17.48 1.22
N LEU A 253 12.84 18.43 1.58
CA LEU A 253 11.75 18.91 0.70
C LEU A 253 12.08 20.28 0.11
N GLU A 254 11.67 20.51 -1.13
CA GLU A 254 11.72 21.80 -1.79
C GLU A 254 10.39 22.12 -2.50
N PRO A 255 10.06 23.41 -2.75
CA PRO A 255 8.94 23.75 -3.60
C PRO A 255 9.18 23.20 -5.01
N VAL A 256 8.14 22.65 -5.65
CA VAL A 256 8.25 22.00 -6.98
C VAL A 256 9.07 22.87 -7.95
N PRO A 257 10.28 22.41 -8.36
CA PRO A 257 11.10 23.16 -9.29
C PRO A 257 10.44 23.30 -10.67
N PRO A 258 10.74 24.37 -11.45
CA PRO A 258 10.13 24.56 -12.78
C PRO A 258 10.32 23.38 -13.75
N ARG A 259 11.43 22.66 -13.64
CA ARG A 259 11.78 21.51 -14.51
C ARG A 259 11.39 20.15 -13.92
N HIS A 260 10.75 20.12 -12.76
CA HIS A 260 10.34 18.90 -12.08
C HIS A 260 9.36 18.09 -12.94
N VAL A 261 9.43 16.75 -12.90
CA VAL A 261 8.58 15.89 -13.74
C VAL A 261 7.09 16.14 -13.53
N LEU A 262 6.68 16.44 -12.29
CA LEU A 262 5.30 16.79 -11.94
C LEU A 262 4.71 17.95 -12.76
N THR A 263 5.53 18.90 -13.25
CA THR A 263 5.06 20.02 -14.09
C THR A 263 4.65 19.58 -15.50
N ARG A 264 4.99 18.34 -15.88
CA ARG A 264 4.78 17.76 -17.22
C ARG A 264 4.39 16.27 -17.18
N ALA A 265 3.87 15.82 -16.04
CA ALA A 265 3.46 14.43 -15.84
C ALA A 265 2.29 14.04 -16.75
N PHE A 266 1.38 14.97 -17.04
CA PHE A 266 0.35 14.79 -18.07
C PHE A 266 0.07 16.11 -18.80
N TYR A 267 -0.38 17.13 -18.06
CA TYR A 267 -0.47 18.51 -18.53
C TYR A 267 0.82 19.28 -18.27
N LEU A 268 1.05 20.34 -19.05
CA LEU A 268 2.08 21.34 -18.76
C LEU A 268 1.54 22.37 -17.75
N LEU A 269 2.13 22.41 -16.56
CA LEU A 269 1.73 23.25 -15.43
C LEU A 269 2.91 24.05 -14.90
N GLN A 270 2.67 25.32 -14.56
CA GLN A 270 3.64 26.16 -13.86
C GLN A 270 3.29 26.36 -12.38
N ARG A 271 2.02 26.11 -12.03
CA ARG A 271 1.47 26.26 -10.69
C ARG A 271 0.48 25.12 -10.46
N PHE A 272 0.24 24.81 -9.20
CA PHE A 272 -0.58 23.69 -8.75
C PHE A 272 -1.74 24.21 -7.89
N PRO A 273 -2.73 24.91 -8.46
CA PRO A 273 -3.85 25.41 -7.69
C PRO A 273 -4.76 24.25 -7.23
N GLY A 274 -5.36 24.42 -6.06
CA GLY A 274 -6.49 23.63 -5.58
C GLY A 274 -7.72 24.52 -5.48
N ARG A 275 -8.44 24.41 -4.36
CA ARG A 275 -9.49 25.38 -4.02
C ARG A 275 -8.92 26.78 -3.88
N TYR A 276 -7.68 26.89 -3.42
CA TYR A 276 -6.90 28.13 -3.43
C TYR A 276 -5.80 28.10 -4.48
N ALA A 277 -5.34 29.27 -4.93
CA ALA A 277 -4.38 29.38 -6.04
C ALA A 277 -2.96 29.78 -5.62
N GLY A 278 -2.75 30.21 -4.36
CA GLY A 278 -1.47 30.82 -3.96
C GLY A 278 -0.52 29.91 -3.17
N GLY A 279 -0.97 28.76 -2.68
CA GLY A 279 -0.12 27.82 -1.95
C GLY A 279 0.90 27.17 -2.88
N LYS A 280 2.11 26.96 -2.38
CA LYS A 280 3.15 26.19 -3.07
C LYS A 280 2.90 24.70 -2.88
N LEU A 281 3.24 23.91 -3.89
CA LEU A 281 3.35 22.46 -3.77
C LEU A 281 4.82 22.12 -3.50
N TRP A 282 5.07 21.22 -2.57
CA TRP A 282 6.40 20.76 -2.17
C TRP A 282 6.56 19.28 -2.50
N VAL A 283 7.78 18.92 -2.86
CA VAL A 283 8.23 17.57 -3.24
C VAL A 283 9.63 17.33 -2.68
N GLU A 284 10.11 16.11 -2.78
CA GLU A 284 11.52 15.78 -2.52
C GLU A 284 12.47 16.67 -3.34
N ALA A 285 13.53 17.15 -2.67
CA ALA A 285 14.56 17.94 -3.29
C ALA A 285 15.45 17.10 -4.21
N GLY A 286 15.63 17.54 -5.46
CA GLY A 286 16.35 16.77 -6.50
C GLY A 286 17.85 16.55 -6.24
N ASN A 287 18.43 17.20 -5.23
CA ASN A 287 19.85 17.08 -4.86
C ASN A 287 20.12 16.06 -3.74
N SER A 288 19.12 15.28 -3.32
CA SER A 288 19.21 14.31 -2.21
C SER A 288 20.08 13.06 -2.47
N GLY A 289 20.67 12.91 -3.67
CA GLY A 289 21.39 11.71 -4.09
C GLY A 289 20.57 10.87 -5.08
N LYS A 290 20.85 9.57 -5.20
CA LYS A 290 20.01 8.66 -6.03
C LYS A 290 18.56 8.76 -5.51
N PRO A 291 17.58 9.14 -6.34
CA PRO A 291 16.20 9.25 -5.88
C PRO A 291 15.75 7.90 -5.33
N ALA A 292 15.17 7.89 -4.13
CA ALA A 292 14.90 6.67 -3.36
C ALA A 292 13.80 5.77 -3.97
N ASN A 293 13.12 6.21 -5.05
CA ASN A 293 12.04 5.46 -5.70
C ASN A 293 11.93 5.84 -7.19
N ASP A 294 12.90 5.43 -8.02
CA ASP A 294 12.82 5.62 -9.49
C ASP A 294 12.33 7.02 -9.88
N GLY A 295 12.92 8.09 -9.33
CA GLY A 295 12.59 9.49 -9.66
C GLY A 295 11.19 9.99 -9.27
N VAL A 296 10.36 9.20 -8.58
CA VAL A 296 9.08 9.64 -7.99
C VAL A 296 9.28 10.05 -6.55
N SER A 297 8.83 11.26 -6.23
CA SER A 297 8.85 11.79 -4.89
C SER A 297 7.81 11.04 -4.06
N PRO A 298 8.22 10.34 -2.99
CA PRO A 298 7.30 9.56 -2.17
C PRO A 298 6.35 10.45 -1.36
N VAL A 299 6.63 11.76 -1.28
CA VAL A 299 5.86 12.72 -0.49
C VAL A 299 5.58 13.98 -1.30
N ILE A 300 4.30 14.34 -1.37
CA ILE A 300 3.83 15.60 -1.92
C ILE A 300 3.15 16.37 -0.79
N ILE A 301 3.42 17.66 -0.66
CA ILE A 301 2.78 18.51 0.38
C ILE A 301 2.20 19.76 -0.26
N GLY A 302 0.94 20.05 0.01
CA GLY A 302 0.33 21.31 -0.39
C GLY A 302 -0.64 21.85 0.65
N SER A 303 -1.16 23.06 0.40
CA SER A 303 -2.04 23.79 1.32
C SER A 303 -3.32 24.32 0.69
N ASN A 304 -3.56 23.99 -0.58
CA ASN A 304 -4.59 24.62 -1.40
C ASN A 304 -5.98 23.96 -1.27
N ASP A 305 -6.21 23.01 -0.36
CA ASP A 305 -7.51 22.32 -0.20
C ASP A 305 -7.94 21.66 -1.53
N TYR A 306 -7.11 20.74 -2.02
CA TYR A 306 -7.18 20.16 -3.35
C TYR A 306 -8.43 19.30 -3.56
N ALA A 307 -8.71 18.40 -2.62
CA ALA A 307 -9.90 17.56 -2.71
C ALA A 307 -11.18 18.38 -2.79
N ALA A 308 -11.26 19.53 -2.12
CA ALA A 308 -12.41 20.42 -2.21
C ALA A 308 -12.62 21.00 -3.62
N ALA A 309 -11.55 21.27 -4.37
CA ALA A 309 -11.67 21.74 -5.75
C ALA A 309 -12.15 20.65 -6.73
N TRP A 310 -11.80 19.39 -6.44
CA TRP A 310 -12.20 18.21 -7.19
C TRP A 310 -13.57 17.65 -6.77
N ALA A 311 -14.08 18.04 -5.61
CA ALA A 311 -15.31 17.49 -5.09
C ALA A 311 -16.51 17.90 -5.95
N ILE A 312 -17.24 16.90 -6.45
CA ILE A 312 -18.47 17.05 -7.24
C ILE A 312 -19.59 16.19 -6.67
N ASP A 313 -20.84 16.59 -6.92
CA ASP A 313 -22.02 15.77 -6.65
C ASP A 313 -22.27 14.73 -7.75
N GLU A 314 -23.34 13.95 -7.59
CA GLU A 314 -23.76 12.91 -8.55
C GLU A 314 -24.15 13.47 -9.93
N THR A 315 -24.50 14.75 -10.00
CA THR A 315 -24.82 15.44 -11.26
C THR A 315 -23.60 16.09 -11.91
N GLY A 316 -22.41 15.92 -11.32
CA GLY A 316 -21.15 16.50 -11.79
C GLY A 316 -20.95 17.97 -11.41
N ARG A 317 -21.79 18.53 -10.53
CA ARG A 317 -21.66 19.93 -10.09
C ARG A 317 -20.64 20.04 -8.97
N PRO A 318 -19.76 21.06 -8.97
CA PRO A 318 -18.78 21.24 -7.91
C PRO A 318 -19.43 21.53 -6.54
N LEU A 319 -18.97 20.83 -5.50
CA LEU A 319 -19.46 20.99 -4.13
C LEU A 319 -18.90 22.22 -3.41
N ASN A 320 -17.69 22.66 -3.78
CA ASN A 320 -17.03 23.80 -3.15
C ASN A 320 -16.61 24.84 -4.19
N ALA A 321 -16.77 26.12 -3.88
CA ALA A 321 -16.23 27.21 -4.69
C ALA A 321 -14.69 27.26 -4.60
N VAL A 322 -14.04 27.49 -5.74
CA VAL A 322 -12.61 27.86 -5.79
C VAL A 322 -12.47 29.35 -5.51
N ILE A 323 -11.35 29.77 -4.92
CA ILE A 323 -11.06 31.15 -4.53
C ILE A 323 -9.78 31.59 -5.25
N PRO A 324 -9.80 32.70 -6.02
CA PRO A 324 -10.82 33.78 -6.04
C PRO A 324 -12.07 33.58 -6.92
N GLY A 325 -12.31 32.42 -7.53
CA GLY A 325 -13.61 32.15 -8.20
C GLY A 325 -13.58 31.94 -9.72
N ALA A 326 -12.40 31.83 -10.34
CA ALA A 326 -12.31 31.63 -11.79
C ALA A 326 -12.59 30.18 -12.21
N ARG A 327 -13.46 29.95 -13.22
CA ARG A 327 -13.64 28.61 -13.86
C ARG A 327 -12.30 28.02 -14.31
N ARG A 328 -11.40 28.87 -14.79
CA ARG A 328 -10.04 28.50 -15.18
C ARG A 328 -9.24 27.90 -14.02
N GLN A 329 -9.38 28.41 -12.80
CA GLN A 329 -8.68 27.85 -11.64
C GLN A 329 -9.14 26.41 -11.37
N ARG A 330 -10.46 26.15 -11.42
CA ARG A 330 -10.97 24.79 -11.21
C ARG A 330 -10.47 23.83 -12.28
N GLU A 331 -10.45 24.24 -13.54
CA GLU A 331 -9.84 23.44 -14.62
C GLU A 331 -8.36 23.14 -14.32
N PHE A 332 -7.57 24.12 -13.87
CA PHE A 332 -6.19 23.88 -13.47
C PHE A 332 -6.05 23.03 -12.20
N ALA A 333 -7.02 23.08 -11.29
CA ALA A 333 -7.06 22.18 -10.14
C ALA A 333 -7.26 20.73 -10.59
N TRP A 334 -8.17 20.47 -11.54
CA TRP A 334 -8.30 19.14 -12.16
C TRP A 334 -6.99 18.66 -12.80
N ARG A 335 -6.33 19.53 -13.57
CA ARG A 335 -5.03 19.22 -14.17
C ARG A 335 -3.96 18.94 -13.12
N THR A 336 -3.99 19.65 -11.99
CA THR A 336 -3.09 19.40 -10.86
C THR A 336 -3.29 17.99 -10.31
N GLY A 337 -4.54 17.59 -10.06
CA GLY A 337 -4.85 16.23 -9.60
C GLY A 337 -4.45 15.16 -10.61
N ILE A 338 -4.72 15.38 -11.89
CA ILE A 338 -4.33 14.45 -12.96
C ILE A 338 -2.80 14.33 -13.06
N ASN A 339 -2.06 15.43 -12.98
CA ASN A 339 -0.61 15.38 -12.96
C ASN A 339 -0.07 14.61 -11.75
N ILE A 340 -0.63 14.81 -10.56
CA ILE A 340 -0.25 14.06 -9.34
C ILE A 340 -0.53 12.57 -9.53
N ALA A 341 -1.73 12.21 -9.96
CA ALA A 341 -2.10 10.81 -10.17
C ALA A 341 -1.22 10.14 -11.23
N MET A 342 -1.01 10.79 -12.39
CA MET A 342 -0.16 10.25 -13.45
C MET A 342 1.31 10.17 -13.01
N TYR A 343 1.80 11.17 -12.26
CA TYR A 343 3.15 11.13 -11.69
C TYR A 343 3.34 9.92 -10.77
N THR A 344 2.39 9.68 -9.88
CA THR A 344 2.42 8.53 -8.96
C THR A 344 2.28 7.19 -9.69
N LEU A 345 1.43 7.10 -10.71
CA LEU A 345 1.17 5.83 -11.42
C LEU A 345 2.23 5.45 -12.46
N THR A 346 2.97 6.42 -13.01
CA THR A 346 3.86 6.17 -14.16
C THR A 346 5.36 6.16 -13.83
N GLY A 347 5.76 6.39 -12.58
CA GLY A 347 7.17 6.25 -12.20
C GLY A 347 8.11 7.26 -12.88
N ASN A 348 9.38 6.86 -13.08
CA ASN A 348 10.38 7.60 -13.86
C ASN A 348 10.18 7.56 -15.38
N TYR A 349 9.14 6.93 -15.94
CA TYR A 349 9.10 6.70 -17.39
C TYR A 349 9.35 7.99 -18.23
N LYS A 350 8.89 9.15 -17.73
CA LYS A 350 9.13 10.47 -18.36
C LYS A 350 10.46 11.14 -18.02
N ALA A 351 11.12 10.78 -16.91
CA ALA A 351 12.48 11.23 -16.60
C ALA A 351 13.51 10.49 -17.46
N ASP A 352 13.27 9.20 -17.72
CA ASP A 352 14.19 8.33 -18.46
C ASP A 352 14.18 8.59 -19.96
N GLN A 353 13.04 8.98 -20.54
CA GLN A 353 12.94 9.36 -21.96
C GLN A 353 13.88 10.51 -22.37
N VAL A 354 14.29 11.38 -21.43
CA VAL A 354 15.21 12.49 -21.73
C VAL A 354 16.64 12.00 -21.96
N HIS A 355 17.00 10.82 -21.43
CA HIS A 355 18.32 10.20 -21.60
C HIS A 355 18.39 9.24 -22.80
N VAL A 356 17.24 8.86 -23.39
CA VAL A 356 17.18 7.93 -24.53
C VAL A 356 18.01 8.40 -25.73
N PRO A 357 18.01 9.69 -26.15
CA PRO A 357 18.86 10.13 -27.26
C PRO A 357 20.36 9.91 -26.99
N ALA A 358 20.84 10.21 -25.78
CA ALA A 358 22.24 10.04 -25.39
C ALA A 358 22.65 8.56 -25.22
N LEU A 359 21.70 7.68 -24.88
CA LEU A 359 21.91 6.23 -24.83
C LEU A 359 21.96 5.59 -26.22
N LEU A 360 21.12 6.05 -27.15
CA LEU A 360 21.15 5.63 -28.55
C LEU A 360 22.44 6.07 -29.26
N GLU A 361 22.95 7.26 -28.95
CA GLU A 361 24.22 7.77 -29.50
C GLU A 361 25.44 6.95 -29.02
N ARG A 362 25.39 6.40 -27.80
CA ARG A 362 26.44 5.53 -27.24
C ARG A 362 26.36 4.07 -27.71
N LEU A 363 25.19 3.59 -28.12
CA LEU A 363 25.00 2.25 -28.70
C LEU A 363 25.26 2.22 -30.21
N GLY A 364 25.28 3.38 -30.86
CA GLY A 364 25.62 3.55 -32.27
C GLY A 364 27.12 3.79 -32.54
N GLN A 365 27.96 3.80 -31.51
CA GLN A 365 29.43 3.76 -31.58
C GLN A 365 29.91 2.36 -31.16
#